data_AF-A0A1I1I2A1-F1
#
_entry.id   AF-A0A1I1I2A1-F1
#
_cell.length_a   1.000
_cell.length_b   1.000
_cell.length_c   1.000
_cell.angle_alpha   90.00
_cell.angle_beta   90.00
_cell.angle_gamma   90.00
#
_symmetry.space_group_name_H-M   'P 1'
#
loop_
_entity.id
_entity.type
_entity.pdbx_description
1 polymer ?
#
loop_
_entity_poly.entity_id
_entity_poly.type
_entity_poly.pdbx_seq_one_letter_code
_entity_poly.pdbx_strand_id
1 'polypeptide(L)'
;MAGRISKPLQSLTSAAKMVSAGNSIEIPVMKGIKDIEILSASMREMVLSLSKKETQLGEMEMLAYRDGLTGLPNRISILLYMEKLKKEQDLKGHTLTFLFFDLDGFKAVNDSFGHHTGDLLIKQAAVRIRKTLRQGDCLCRLGGDEFVAAIEHEQKQPREKAGQLAQEVISVLNRPFIIEGQLIQIGCSIGGAI
;
A
#
# COMPACT_ATOMS: atom_id res chain seq x y z
N MET A 1 -29.39 -44.14 19.28
CA MET A 1 -28.51 -44.02 18.09
C MET A 1 -28.50 -42.60 17.50
N ALA A 2 -29.63 -41.90 17.37
CA ALA A 2 -29.70 -40.57 16.72
C ALA A 2 -28.72 -39.51 17.28
N GLY A 3 -28.50 -39.47 18.61
CA GLY A 3 -27.60 -38.48 19.24
C GLY A 3 -26.11 -38.64 18.92
N ARG A 4 -25.65 -39.83 18.48
CA ARG A 4 -24.24 -40.09 18.14
C ARG A 4 -23.82 -39.46 16.80
N ILE A 5 -24.78 -39.22 15.90
CA ILE A 5 -24.56 -38.60 14.58
C ILE A 5 -24.93 -37.11 14.62
N SER A 6 -26.00 -36.77 15.33
CA SER A 6 -26.54 -35.41 15.35
C SER A 6 -25.59 -34.39 16.00
N LYS A 7 -24.95 -34.74 17.12
CA LYS A 7 -24.03 -33.82 17.81
C LYS A 7 -22.80 -33.44 16.96
N PRO A 8 -22.04 -34.39 16.37
CA PRO A 8 -20.92 -34.04 15.49
C PRO A 8 -21.31 -33.19 14.28
N LEU A 9 -22.46 -33.50 13.65
CA LEU A 9 -22.96 -32.71 12.50
C LEU A 9 -23.32 -31.28 12.90
N GLN A 10 -23.94 -31.08 14.07
CA GLN A 10 -24.21 -29.73 14.57
C GLN A 10 -22.91 -28.96 14.83
N SER A 11 -21.89 -29.59 15.40
CA SER A 11 -20.57 -28.97 15.60
C SER A 11 -19.90 -28.57 14.29
N LEU A 12 -19.89 -29.44 13.27
CA LEU A 12 -19.36 -29.11 11.94
C LEU A 12 -20.17 -28.01 11.25
N THR A 13 -21.49 -28.03 11.37
CA THR A 13 -22.38 -27.00 10.81
C THR A 13 -22.12 -25.63 11.44
N SER A 14 -21.98 -25.58 12.78
CA SER A 14 -21.64 -24.36 13.49
C SER A 14 -20.26 -23.85 13.08
N ALA A 15 -19.28 -24.75 12.94
CA ALA A 15 -17.96 -24.38 12.45
C ALA A 15 -18.02 -23.79 11.03
N ALA A 16 -18.78 -24.41 10.13
CA ALA A 16 -18.96 -23.92 8.76
C ALA A 16 -19.50 -22.48 8.73
N LYS A 17 -20.53 -22.20 9.55
CA LYS A 17 -21.15 -20.87 9.66
C LYS A 17 -20.17 -19.83 10.19
N MET A 18 -19.33 -20.19 11.16
CA MET A 18 -18.33 -19.27 11.71
C MET A 18 -17.26 -18.91 10.68
N VAL A 19 -16.76 -19.89 9.92
CA VAL A 19 -15.81 -19.64 8.82
C VAL A 19 -16.46 -18.77 7.73
N SER A 20 -17.70 -19.06 7.34
CA SER A 20 -18.44 -18.26 6.36
C SER A 20 -18.71 -16.82 6.81
N ALA A 21 -18.68 -16.56 8.12
CA ALA A 21 -18.82 -15.22 8.69
C ALA A 21 -17.46 -14.49 8.82
N GLY A 22 -16.37 -15.05 8.30
CA GLY A 22 -15.02 -14.47 8.35
C GLY A 22 -14.27 -14.74 9.65
N ASN A 23 -14.78 -15.59 10.55
CA ASN A 23 -14.07 -15.92 11.78
C ASN A 23 -13.05 -17.02 11.53
N SER A 24 -11.81 -16.79 11.96
CA SER A 24 -10.78 -17.83 12.00
C SER A 24 -11.08 -18.81 13.14
N ILE A 25 -11.60 -19.98 12.81
CA ILE A 25 -11.84 -21.05 13.77
C ILE A 25 -11.28 -22.37 13.25
N GLU A 26 -10.78 -23.21 14.15
CA GLU A 26 -10.33 -24.55 13.79
C GLU A 26 -11.52 -25.49 13.57
N ILE A 27 -11.56 -26.17 12.42
CA ILE A 27 -12.58 -27.19 12.17
C ILE A 27 -12.30 -28.40 13.06
N PRO A 28 -13.21 -28.74 14.00
CA PRO A 28 -12.94 -29.71 15.04
C PRO A 28 -12.70 -31.11 14.47
N VAL A 29 -11.72 -31.83 15.05
CA VAL A 29 -11.40 -33.21 14.68
C VAL A 29 -12.47 -34.14 15.23
N MET A 30 -13.22 -34.76 14.32
CA MET A 30 -14.22 -35.76 14.67
C MET A 30 -13.59 -37.15 14.70
N LYS A 31 -14.07 -38.01 15.62
CA LYS A 31 -13.68 -39.41 15.77
C LYS A 31 -14.91 -40.28 16.07
N GLY A 32 -14.90 -41.54 15.64
CA GLY A 32 -15.86 -42.58 15.95
C GLY A 32 -16.81 -42.98 14.82
N ILE A 33 -17.18 -42.06 13.92
CA ILE A 33 -18.04 -42.35 12.75
C ILE A 33 -17.26 -41.98 11.50
N LYS A 34 -16.82 -43.00 10.76
CA LYS A 34 -15.90 -42.87 9.62
C LYS A 34 -16.33 -41.78 8.61
N ASP A 35 -17.62 -41.71 8.27
CA ASP A 35 -18.12 -40.70 7.33
C ASP A 35 -18.00 -39.27 7.87
N ILE A 36 -18.21 -39.09 9.18
CA ILE A 36 -18.07 -37.78 9.84
C ILE A 36 -16.59 -37.42 10.01
N GLU A 37 -15.72 -38.40 10.23
CA GLU A 37 -14.27 -38.20 10.24
C GLU A 37 -13.77 -37.72 8.88
N ILE A 38 -14.20 -38.38 7.80
CA ILE A 38 -13.88 -38.00 6.42
C ILE A 38 -14.40 -36.60 6.14
N LEU A 39 -15.67 -36.32 6.44
CA LEU A 39 -16.26 -34.99 6.24
C LEU A 39 -15.50 -33.89 7.00
N SER A 40 -15.17 -34.15 8.26
CA SER A 40 -14.39 -33.25 9.12
C SER A 40 -12.99 -33.00 8.55
N ALA A 41 -12.34 -34.03 7.98
CA ALA A 41 -11.03 -33.91 7.32
C ALA A 41 -11.11 -33.12 6.02
N SER A 42 -12.05 -33.45 5.12
CA SER A 42 -12.28 -32.72 3.87
C SER A 42 -12.61 -31.24 4.14
N MET A 43 -13.38 -30.97 5.17
CA MET A 43 -13.75 -29.61 5.56
C MET A 43 -12.55 -28.82 6.10
N ARG A 44 -11.66 -29.44 6.89
CA ARG A 44 -10.37 -28.83 7.30
C ARG A 44 -9.53 -28.45 6.09
N GLU A 45 -9.35 -29.38 5.15
CA GLU A 45 -8.56 -29.13 3.94
C GLU A 45 -9.14 -27.98 3.10
N MET A 46 -10.47 -27.93 2.95
CA MET A 46 -11.15 -26.84 2.25
C MET A 46 -10.89 -25.48 2.92
N VAL A 47 -11.03 -25.39 4.24
CA VAL A 47 -10.80 -24.13 4.98
C VAL A 47 -9.34 -23.69 4.88
N LEU A 48 -8.38 -24.61 4.99
CA LEU A 48 -6.96 -24.32 4.79
C LEU A 48 -6.69 -23.80 3.36
N SER A 49 -7.30 -24.44 2.35
CA SER A 49 -7.16 -23.99 0.96
C SER A 49 -7.79 -22.62 0.70
N LEU A 50 -8.91 -22.29 1.36
CA LEU A 50 -9.55 -20.97 1.25
C LEU A 50 -8.69 -19.89 1.89
N SER A 51 -8.22 -20.10 3.12
CA SER A 51 -7.34 -19.16 3.81
C SER A 51 -6.04 -18.91 3.03
N LYS A 52 -5.47 -19.96 2.42
CA LYS A 52 -4.32 -19.82 1.52
C LYS A 52 -4.63 -18.94 0.30
N LYS A 53 -5.79 -19.13 -0.34
CA LYS A 53 -6.21 -18.29 -1.48
C LYS A 53 -6.45 -16.84 -1.07
N GLU A 54 -7.08 -16.60 0.07
CA GLU A 54 -7.27 -15.24 0.61
C GLU A 54 -5.93 -14.55 0.87
N THR A 55 -4.97 -15.27 1.45
CA THR A 55 -3.61 -14.74 1.68
C THR A 55 -2.93 -14.38 0.36
N GLN A 56 -3.01 -15.26 -0.63
CA GLN A 56 -2.46 -15.00 -1.97
C GLN A 56 -3.14 -13.81 -2.65
N LEU A 57 -4.46 -13.66 -2.51
CA LEU A 57 -5.19 -12.50 -3.01
C LEU A 57 -4.72 -11.22 -2.32
N GLY A 58 -4.55 -11.22 -1.00
CA GLY A 58 -4.03 -10.07 -0.25
C GLY A 58 -2.60 -9.70 -0.65
N GLU A 59 -1.73 -10.69 -0.90
CA GLU A 59 -0.38 -10.46 -1.44
C GLU A 59 -0.43 -9.90 -2.87
N MET A 60 -1.32 -10.40 -3.73
CA MET A 60 -1.53 -9.89 -5.08
C MET A 60 -2.05 -8.45 -5.06
N GLU A 61 -2.95 -8.11 -4.13
CA GLU A 61 -3.43 -6.74 -3.93
C GLU A 61 -2.30 -5.81 -3.46
N MET A 62 -1.47 -6.26 -2.51
CA MET A 62 -0.29 -5.50 -2.09
C MET A 62 0.68 -5.23 -3.25
N LEU A 63 0.92 -6.21 -4.12
CA LEU A 63 1.73 -6.03 -5.33
C LEU A 63 1.05 -5.10 -6.35
N ALA A 64 -0.27 -5.17 -6.48
CA ALA A 64 -1.04 -4.33 -7.38
C ALA A 64 -1.04 -2.84 -6.97
N TYR A 65 -0.79 -2.54 -5.69
CA TYR A 65 -0.84 -1.18 -5.13
C TYR A 65 0.52 -0.61 -4.76
N ARG A 66 1.62 -1.31 -5.03
CA ARG A 66 2.97 -0.82 -4.70
C ARG A 66 3.81 -0.67 -5.95
N ASP A 67 4.68 0.34 -5.96
CA ASP A 67 5.71 0.52 -6.96
C ASP A 67 6.86 -0.44 -6.66
N GLY A 68 7.20 -1.29 -7.64
CA GLY A 68 8.19 -2.37 -7.46
C GLY A 68 9.62 -1.88 -7.19
N LEU A 69 9.95 -0.63 -7.51
CA LEU A 69 11.29 -0.10 -7.31
C LEU A 69 11.46 0.55 -5.92
N THR A 70 10.48 1.36 -5.52
CA THR A 70 10.56 2.19 -4.31
C THR A 70 9.79 1.62 -3.12
N GLY A 71 8.84 0.70 -3.35
CA GLY A 71 7.91 0.22 -2.33
C GLY A 71 6.88 1.27 -1.89
N LEU A 72 6.88 2.44 -2.51
CA LEU A 72 5.82 3.44 -2.32
C LEU A 72 4.50 2.91 -2.91
N PRO A 73 3.35 3.40 -2.44
CA PRO A 73 2.10 3.25 -3.18
C PRO A 73 2.26 3.71 -4.63
N ASN A 74 1.54 3.07 -5.55
CA ASN A 74 1.64 3.37 -6.98
C ASN A 74 0.48 4.26 -7.45
N ARG A 75 0.40 4.46 -8.77
CA ARG A 75 -0.68 5.22 -9.42
C ARG A 75 -2.08 4.69 -9.12
N ILE A 76 -2.27 3.40 -8.90
CA ILE A 76 -3.59 2.84 -8.55
C ILE A 76 -3.97 3.25 -7.13
N SER A 77 -3.01 3.27 -6.20
CA SER A 77 -3.26 3.64 -4.80
C SER A 77 -3.74 5.07 -4.63
N ILE A 78 -3.14 6.04 -5.35
CA ILE A 78 -3.56 7.44 -5.24
C ILE A 78 -5.00 7.61 -5.75
N LEU A 79 -5.39 6.90 -6.81
CA LEU A 79 -6.75 6.94 -7.35
C LEU A 79 -7.77 6.37 -6.33
N LEU A 80 -7.46 5.22 -5.73
CA LEU A 80 -8.31 4.62 -4.69
C LEU A 80 -8.42 5.52 -3.45
N TYR A 81 -7.32 6.15 -3.04
CA TYR A 81 -7.33 7.11 -1.95
C TYR A 81 -8.23 8.32 -2.26
N MET A 82 -8.16 8.87 -3.48
CA MET A 82 -9.05 9.94 -3.92
C MET A 82 -10.53 9.51 -3.94
N GLU A 83 -10.83 8.30 -4.40
CA GLU A 83 -12.21 7.78 -4.39
C GLU A 83 -12.75 7.59 -2.97
N LYS A 84 -11.91 7.11 -2.05
CA LYS A 84 -12.27 6.97 -0.64
C LYS A 84 -12.63 8.34 -0.04
N LEU A 85 -11.76 9.34 -0.24
CA LEU A 85 -11.99 10.70 0.25
C LEU A 85 -13.23 11.36 -0.36
N LYS A 86 -13.58 11.07 -1.62
CA LYS A 86 -14.82 11.55 -2.24
C LYS A 86 -16.08 10.94 -1.59
N LYS A 87 -16.01 9.68 -1.17
CA LYS A 87 -17.14 8.96 -0.54
C LYS A 87 -17.34 9.37 0.92
N GLU A 88 -16.25 9.70 1.60
CA GLU A 88 -16.26 10.31 2.93
C GLU A 88 -16.71 11.78 2.80
N GLN A 89 -18.01 12.02 2.58
CA GLN A 89 -18.68 13.34 2.48
C GLN A 89 -18.45 14.29 3.70
N ASP A 90 -17.64 13.89 4.66
CA ASP A 90 -17.45 14.52 5.96
C ASP A 90 -16.07 15.18 6.13
N LEU A 91 -15.41 15.58 5.04
CA LEU A 91 -14.29 16.54 5.05
C LEU A 91 -14.72 17.95 5.52
N LYS A 92 -15.69 18.06 6.44
CA LYS A 92 -16.08 19.30 7.11
C LYS A 92 -14.93 19.78 7.98
N GLY A 93 -13.98 20.48 7.38
CA GLY A 93 -12.81 21.01 8.09
C GLY A 93 -11.45 20.71 7.45
N HIS A 94 -11.40 19.88 6.42
CA HIS A 94 -10.13 19.43 5.85
C HIS A 94 -10.02 19.79 4.38
N THR A 95 -8.88 20.38 4.01
CA THR A 95 -8.51 20.68 2.64
C THR A 95 -7.43 19.70 2.22
N LEU A 96 -7.63 19.02 1.10
CA LEU A 96 -6.63 18.15 0.52
C LEU A 96 -5.75 18.97 -0.44
N THR A 97 -4.45 18.70 -0.47
CA THR A 97 -3.54 19.29 -1.44
C THR A 97 -2.71 18.20 -2.07
N PHE A 98 -2.62 18.26 -3.40
CA PHE A 98 -1.76 17.40 -4.20
C PHE A 98 -0.51 18.16 -4.61
N LEU A 99 0.64 17.55 -4.37
CA LEU A 99 1.93 18.01 -4.89
C LEU A 99 2.44 16.98 -5.87
N PHE A 100 2.72 17.40 -7.10
CA PHE A 100 3.34 16.59 -8.15
C PHE A 100 4.82 16.97 -8.25
N PHE A 101 5.69 15.97 -8.29
CA PHE A 101 7.15 16.15 -8.31
C PHE A 101 7.73 15.49 -9.56
N ASP A 102 8.62 16.20 -10.24
CA ASP A 102 9.43 15.71 -11.36
C ASP A 102 10.92 15.93 -11.02
N LEU A 103 11.78 14.94 -11.29
CA LEU A 103 13.22 15.05 -10.96
C LEU A 103 14.00 15.63 -12.14
N ASP A 104 14.34 16.91 -12.05
CA ASP A 104 15.05 17.59 -13.13
C ASP A 104 16.45 16.97 -13.34
N GLY A 105 16.77 16.62 -14.59
CA GLY A 105 18.06 16.04 -14.97
C GLY A 105 18.16 14.54 -14.77
N PHE A 106 17.09 13.85 -14.34
CA PHE A 106 17.09 12.39 -14.16
C PHE A 106 17.49 11.62 -15.43
N LYS A 107 17.00 12.03 -16.60
CA LYS A 107 17.40 11.41 -17.88
C LYS A 107 18.91 11.49 -18.13
N ALA A 108 19.53 12.64 -17.85
CA ALA A 108 20.98 12.81 -18.02
C ALA A 108 21.78 11.90 -17.08
N VAL A 109 21.26 11.61 -15.87
CA VAL A 109 21.85 10.63 -14.97
C VAL A 109 21.80 9.23 -15.56
N ASN A 110 20.64 8.80 -16.11
CA ASN A 110 20.54 7.51 -16.79
C ASN A 110 21.50 7.40 -17.98
N ASP A 111 21.57 8.45 -18.78
CA ASP A 111 22.41 8.47 -19.99
C ASP A 111 23.91 8.43 -19.63
N SER A 112 24.32 9.04 -18.51
CA SER A 112 25.73 9.13 -18.09
C SER A 112 26.20 7.97 -17.21
N PHE A 113 25.32 7.44 -16.35
CA PHE A 113 25.68 6.47 -15.30
C PHE A 113 24.88 5.16 -15.39
N GLY A 114 23.99 5.03 -16.37
CA GLY A 114 23.15 3.85 -16.60
C GLY A 114 21.90 3.79 -15.71
N HIS A 115 20.94 2.97 -16.15
CA HIS A 115 19.65 2.81 -15.48
C HIS A 115 19.73 2.30 -14.03
N HIS A 116 20.72 1.45 -13.71
CA HIS A 116 20.93 1.00 -12.33
C HIS A 116 21.20 2.17 -11.37
N THR A 117 22.03 3.12 -11.79
CA THR A 117 22.30 4.35 -11.02
C THR A 117 21.05 5.22 -10.89
N GLY A 118 20.28 5.35 -11.97
CA GLY A 118 18.99 6.03 -11.94
C GLY A 118 17.99 5.40 -10.98
N ASP A 119 17.93 4.07 -10.94
CA ASP A 119 17.07 3.32 -10.03
C ASP A 119 17.47 3.56 -8.57
N LEU A 120 18.76 3.59 -8.27
CA LEU A 120 19.27 3.95 -6.94
C LEU A 120 18.96 5.40 -6.59
N LEU A 121 19.06 6.32 -7.55
CA LEU A 121 18.70 7.73 -7.39
C LEU A 121 17.21 7.87 -7.05
N ILE A 122 16.32 7.20 -7.78
CA ILE A 122 14.87 7.18 -7.51
C ILE A 122 14.59 6.67 -6.10
N LYS A 123 15.24 5.57 -5.69
CA LYS A 123 15.08 5.03 -4.32
C LYS A 123 15.52 6.04 -3.26
N GLN A 124 16.66 6.70 -3.44
CA GLN A 124 17.12 7.71 -2.49
C GLN A 124 16.22 8.97 -2.49
N ALA A 125 15.74 9.41 -3.65
CA ALA A 125 14.80 10.52 -3.78
C ALA A 125 13.49 10.22 -3.04
N ALA A 126 12.92 9.02 -3.24
CA ALA A 126 11.74 8.55 -2.53
C ALA A 126 11.91 8.61 -1.00
N VAL A 127 13.07 8.16 -0.48
CA VAL A 127 13.40 8.24 0.95
C VAL A 127 13.52 9.69 1.42
N ARG A 128 14.14 10.56 0.63
CA ARG A 128 14.30 11.99 0.96
C ARG A 128 12.95 12.71 1.03
N ILE A 129 12.09 12.54 0.02
CA ILE A 129 10.75 13.12 -0.01
C ILE A 129 9.92 12.56 1.16
N ARG A 130 9.97 11.25 1.41
CA ARG A 130 9.18 10.67 2.51
C ARG A 130 9.55 11.25 3.88
N LYS A 131 10.80 11.64 4.09
CA LYS A 131 11.28 12.23 5.36
C LYS A 131 10.80 13.67 5.60
N THR A 132 10.41 14.40 4.56
CA THR A 132 9.84 15.76 4.70
C THR A 132 8.34 15.73 4.97
N LEU A 133 7.70 14.58 4.71
CA LEU A 133 6.26 14.39 4.90
C LEU A 133 5.94 13.89 6.31
N ARG A 134 4.75 14.23 6.80
CA ARG A 134 4.27 13.84 8.12
C ARG A 134 3.72 12.42 8.11
N GLN A 135 3.61 11.84 9.30
CA GLN A 135 2.90 10.58 9.47
C GLN A 135 1.40 10.80 9.20
N GLY A 136 0.89 10.20 8.12
CA GLY A 136 -0.48 10.39 7.63
C GLY A 136 -0.52 10.85 6.18
N ASP A 137 0.46 11.64 5.74
CA ASP A 137 0.58 12.06 4.34
C ASP A 137 0.82 10.86 3.45
N CYS A 138 0.20 10.87 2.26
CA CYS A 138 0.39 9.84 1.26
C CYS A 138 1.47 10.30 0.27
N LEU A 139 2.45 9.45 -0.05
CA LEU A 139 3.43 9.67 -1.11
C LEU A 139 3.39 8.49 -2.04
N CYS A 140 3.18 8.72 -3.34
CA CYS A 140 3.11 7.70 -4.36
C CYS A 140 4.14 7.96 -5.45
N ARG A 141 4.63 6.89 -6.10
CA ARG A 141 5.37 7.00 -7.35
C ARG A 141 4.43 6.67 -8.52
N LEU A 142 4.39 7.54 -9.51
CA LEU A 142 3.50 7.40 -10.66
C LEU A 142 4.14 6.61 -11.81
N GLY A 143 5.47 6.58 -11.84
CA GLY A 143 6.31 5.95 -12.85
C GLY A 143 7.53 6.82 -13.15
N GLY A 144 8.60 6.25 -13.71
CA GLY A 144 9.80 7.03 -14.05
C GLY A 144 10.36 7.79 -12.85
N ASP A 145 10.51 9.09 -13.01
CA ASP A 145 10.94 10.09 -12.03
C ASP A 145 9.78 10.87 -11.38
N GLU A 146 8.54 10.52 -11.68
CA GLU A 146 7.36 11.25 -11.22
C GLU A 146 6.84 10.73 -9.87
N PHE A 147 6.60 11.65 -8.94
CA PHE A 147 5.96 11.38 -7.65
C PHE A 147 4.73 12.25 -7.46
N VAL A 148 3.83 11.80 -6.58
CA VAL A 148 2.71 12.62 -6.10
C VAL A 148 2.54 12.44 -4.60
N ALA A 149 2.30 13.53 -3.88
CA ALA A 149 1.93 13.52 -2.49
C ALA A 149 0.52 14.07 -2.32
N ALA A 150 -0.28 13.41 -1.47
CA ALA A 150 -1.57 13.91 -1.04
C ALA A 150 -1.49 14.25 0.45
N ILE A 151 -1.84 15.50 0.77
CA ILE A 151 -1.59 16.11 2.07
C ILE A 151 -2.89 16.69 2.58
N GLU A 152 -3.26 16.28 3.79
CA GLU A 152 -4.45 16.79 4.45
C GLU A 152 -4.06 18.00 5.32
N HIS A 153 -4.78 19.10 5.12
CA HIS A 153 -4.63 20.32 5.89
C HIS A 153 -5.89 20.55 6.72
N GLU A 154 -5.70 20.90 7.99
CA GLU A 154 -6.71 21.63 8.75
C GLU A 154 -6.93 23.01 8.09
N GLN A 155 -8.15 23.58 8.16
CA GLN A 155 -8.66 24.75 7.38
C GLN A 155 -7.79 26.03 7.30
N LYS A 156 -6.62 26.11 7.95
CA LYS A 156 -5.75 27.29 7.92
C LYS A 156 -4.65 27.17 6.87
N GLN A 157 -4.77 28.02 5.85
CA GLN A 157 -3.75 28.39 4.85
C GLN A 157 -3.12 27.19 4.10
N PRO A 158 -3.91 26.33 3.43
CA PRO A 158 -3.40 25.16 2.72
C PRO A 158 -2.34 25.52 1.66
N ARG A 159 -2.54 26.61 0.91
CA ARG A 159 -1.60 27.07 -0.13
C ARG A 159 -0.23 27.44 0.40
N GLU A 160 -0.17 28.14 1.52
CA GLU A 160 1.10 28.58 2.12
C GLU A 160 1.88 27.39 2.66
N LYS A 161 1.20 26.49 3.38
CA LYS A 161 1.80 25.24 3.90
C LYS A 161 2.32 24.34 2.79
N ALA A 162 1.55 24.18 1.71
CA ALA A 162 1.96 23.43 0.54
C ALA A 162 3.22 24.03 -0.12
N GLY A 163 3.28 25.36 -0.23
CA GLY A 163 4.45 26.06 -0.76
C GLY A 163 5.70 25.90 0.11
N GLN A 164 5.55 25.99 1.44
CA GLN A 164 6.66 25.78 2.39
C GLN A 164 7.22 24.36 2.28
N LEU A 165 6.34 23.35 2.23
CA LEU A 165 6.74 21.97 2.07
C LEU A 165 7.40 21.70 0.70
N ALA A 166 6.86 22.27 -0.38
CA ALA A 166 7.47 22.16 -1.70
C ALA A 166 8.91 22.70 -1.68
N GLN A 167 9.14 23.86 -1.08
CA GLN A 167 10.48 24.43 -0.93
C GLN A 167 11.40 23.55 -0.08
N GLU A 168 10.89 22.96 1.01
CA GLU A 168 11.65 22.02 1.82
C GLU A 168 12.08 20.80 1.00
N VAL A 169 11.17 20.18 0.25
CA VAL A 169 11.46 19.03 -0.62
C VAL A 169 12.51 19.39 -1.67
N ILE A 170 12.35 20.53 -2.36
CA ILE A 170 13.33 21.02 -3.34
C ILE A 170 14.71 21.16 -2.68
N SER A 171 14.79 21.76 -1.48
CA SER A 171 16.06 21.93 -0.78
C SER A 171 16.74 20.60 -0.41
N VAL A 172 15.95 19.56 -0.12
CA VAL A 172 16.46 18.23 0.26
C VAL A 172 16.90 17.46 -0.98
N LEU A 173 16.17 17.57 -2.09
CA LEU A 173 16.51 16.92 -3.35
C LEU A 173 17.70 17.57 -4.06
N ASN A 174 17.87 18.89 -3.95
CA ASN A 174 19.01 19.60 -4.53
C ASN A 174 20.35 19.28 -3.86
N ARG A 175 20.35 18.65 -2.67
CA ARG A 175 21.58 18.18 -2.05
C ARG A 175 22.18 17.04 -2.87
N PRO A 176 23.51 16.94 -3.01
CA PRO A 176 24.11 15.84 -3.75
C PRO A 176 23.72 14.46 -3.21
N PHE A 177 23.53 13.50 -4.11
CA PHE A 177 23.33 12.08 -3.83
C PHE A 177 24.67 11.38 -3.92
N ILE A 178 24.95 10.51 -2.94
CA ILE A 178 26.11 9.62 -2.99
C ILE A 178 25.59 8.25 -3.39
N ILE A 179 25.89 7.84 -4.62
CA ILE A 179 25.43 6.57 -5.20
C ILE A 179 26.67 5.83 -5.68
N GLU A 180 26.95 4.69 -5.05
CA GLU A 180 28.12 3.84 -5.36
C GLU A 180 29.45 4.62 -5.41
N GLY A 181 29.59 5.61 -4.53
CA GLY A 181 30.79 6.47 -4.43
C GLY A 181 30.81 7.68 -5.37
N GLN A 182 29.82 7.82 -6.26
CA GLN A 182 29.67 8.98 -7.14
C GLN A 182 28.79 10.06 -6.50
N LEU A 183 29.18 11.32 -6.70
CA LEU A 183 28.39 12.49 -6.33
C LEU A 183 27.51 12.91 -7.51
N ILE A 184 26.20 12.76 -7.36
CA ILE A 184 25.20 13.06 -8.39
C ILE A 184 24.31 14.19 -7.88
N GLN A 185 24.10 15.23 -8.69
CA GLN A 185 23.25 16.35 -8.34
C GLN A 185 22.13 16.47 -9.36
N ILE A 186 20.90 16.59 -8.86
CA ILE A 186 19.67 16.77 -9.64
C ILE A 186 18.86 17.92 -9.07
N GLY A 187 17.89 18.40 -9.84
CA GLY A 187 16.87 19.33 -9.38
C GLY A 187 15.55 18.63 -9.05
N CYS A 188 14.54 19.42 -8.71
CA CYS A 188 13.16 18.97 -8.67
C CYS A 188 12.21 20.13 -8.99
N SER A 189 11.27 19.87 -9.89
CA SER A 189 10.15 20.74 -10.20
C SER A 189 8.90 20.25 -9.49
N ILE A 190 8.15 21.17 -8.85
CA ILE A 190 6.94 20.83 -8.09
C ILE A 190 5.75 21.67 -8.54
N GLY A 191 4.66 20.99 -8.91
CA GLY A 191 3.34 21.57 -9.16
C GLY A 191 2.36 21.25 -8.01
N GLY A 192 1.46 22.18 -7.69
CA GLY A 192 0.49 22.00 -6.60
C GLY A 192 -0.95 22.30 -7.01
N ALA A 193 -1.90 21.51 -6.51
CA ALA A 193 -3.34 21.71 -6.67
C ALA A 193 -4.06 21.50 -5.33
N ILE A 194 -5.05 22.34 -5.04
CA ILE A 194 -5.84 22.35 -3.79
C ILE A 194 -7.30 22.09 -4.16
#